data_AF-A0A7X0AX47-F1
#
_entry.id   AF-A0A7X0AX47-F1
#
_cell.length_a   1.000
_cell.length_b   1.000
_cell.length_c   1.000
_cell.angle_alpha   90.00
_cell.angle_beta   90.00
_cell.angle_gamma   90.00
#
_symmetry.space_group_name_H-M   'P 1'
#
loop_
_entity.id
_entity.type
_entity.pdbx_description
1 polymer ?
#
loop_
_entity_poly.entity_id
_entity_poly.type
_entity_poly.pdbx_seq_one_letter_code
_entity_poly.pdbx_strand_id
1 'polypeptide(L)'
;MTIDALKQAALQTGPTNPFAVSYLQLCQLSYLAPDTIPTAVAQLPTLNAGGSWQCGWGPAQTSDQSNLAFVANYFYGAGLPVFTAVVVRGTDVNIDNGWGILEQVWEDLDVTSQVPLPWTAPGNALVAKGTLDGLSAIQGLLSGGQTLLDYVAGYVGDPQNNTPVLVVTGHSLGACLTTVVAPWLKVTLGQRGLTGPIVPATFAGPTAGNSGFAQYFSDSFPYFLRYFNTLDIIPRAWADLPGIETIYDAYGLQIPDLAEIALIGFETLIQQYGVSYAQPPTNNAPLTGAFQLIDTWYQEAAWQHHTTTYMTLLGGQSVVVAPPRPALRPQHGRAKIRAQLGAASTVVRGGRLLDRGAA
;
A
#
# COMPACT_ATOMS: atom_id res chain seq x y z
N MET A 1 -21.00 -6.32 -22.88
CA MET A 1 -21.10 -5.59 -21.59
C MET A 1 -21.20 -4.11 -21.92
N THR A 2 -22.02 -3.31 -21.23
CA THR A 2 -22.14 -1.86 -21.49
C THR A 2 -21.09 -1.07 -20.69
N ILE A 3 -20.85 0.20 -21.04
CA ILE A 3 -19.97 1.08 -20.26
C ILE A 3 -20.47 1.24 -18.82
N ASP A 4 -21.78 1.37 -18.62
CA ASP A 4 -22.37 1.49 -17.28
C ASP A 4 -22.20 0.20 -16.48
N ALA A 5 -22.32 -0.97 -17.12
CA ALA A 5 -22.07 -2.24 -16.45
C ALA A 5 -20.60 -2.36 -16.00
N LEU A 6 -19.65 -1.89 -16.81
CA LEU A 6 -18.23 -1.87 -16.43
C LEU A 6 -17.96 -0.89 -15.27
N LYS A 7 -18.58 0.29 -15.30
CA LYS A 7 -18.48 1.25 -14.19
C LYS A 7 -19.05 0.68 -12.89
N GLN A 8 -20.23 0.05 -12.95
CA GLN A 8 -20.80 -0.61 -11.78
C GLN A 8 -19.92 -1.76 -11.29
N ALA A 9 -19.31 -2.52 -12.19
CA ALA A 9 -18.37 -3.58 -11.82
C ALA A 9 -17.11 -3.04 -11.13
N ALA A 10 -16.62 -1.85 -11.51
CA ALA A 10 -15.49 -1.19 -10.84
C ALA A 10 -15.81 -0.74 -9.41
N LEU A 11 -17.10 -0.58 -9.07
CA LEU A 11 -17.58 -0.24 -7.72
C LEU A 11 -17.84 -1.48 -6.85
N GLN A 12 -17.65 -2.69 -7.38
CA GLN A 12 -17.90 -3.91 -6.61
C GLN A 12 -16.88 -4.09 -5.49
N THR A 13 -17.39 -4.41 -4.31
CA THR A 13 -16.59 -4.84 -3.16
C THR A 13 -16.40 -6.36 -3.16
N GLY A 14 -15.35 -6.83 -2.50
CA GLY A 14 -15.02 -8.25 -2.34
C GLY A 14 -13.82 -8.74 -3.15
N PRO A 15 -13.30 -9.94 -2.82
CA PRO A 15 -12.06 -10.50 -3.38
C PRO A 15 -12.18 -10.91 -4.85
N THR A 16 -13.39 -10.96 -5.40
CA THR A 16 -13.68 -11.35 -6.80
C THR A 16 -13.79 -10.14 -7.74
N ASN A 17 -13.29 -8.96 -7.36
CA ASN A 17 -13.35 -7.78 -8.21
C ASN A 17 -12.55 -8.05 -9.51
N PRO A 18 -13.21 -8.05 -10.69
CA PRO A 18 -12.58 -8.43 -11.95
C PRO A 18 -11.49 -7.44 -12.40
N PHE A 19 -11.42 -6.26 -11.79
CA PHE A 19 -10.42 -5.24 -12.09
C PHE A 19 -9.17 -5.33 -11.20
N ALA A 20 -9.18 -6.16 -10.14
CA ALA A 20 -8.07 -6.29 -9.20
C ALA A 20 -6.74 -6.62 -9.92
N VAL A 21 -6.79 -7.54 -10.88
CA VAL A 21 -5.66 -7.90 -11.74
C VAL A 21 -5.13 -6.69 -12.48
N SER A 22 -5.99 -5.90 -13.13
CA SER A 22 -5.55 -4.71 -13.87
C SER A 22 -5.03 -3.59 -12.97
N TYR A 23 -5.60 -3.39 -11.79
CA TYR A 23 -5.07 -2.42 -10.82
C TYR A 23 -3.68 -2.83 -10.36
N LEU A 24 -3.46 -4.11 -10.06
CA LEU A 24 -2.14 -4.60 -9.70
C LEU A 24 -1.14 -4.57 -10.88
N GLN A 25 -1.58 -4.82 -12.12
CA GLN A 25 -0.73 -4.65 -13.30
C GLN A 25 -0.25 -3.21 -13.43
N LEU A 26 -1.12 -2.23 -13.21
CA LEU A 26 -0.72 -0.82 -13.14
C LEU A 26 0.30 -0.56 -12.03
N CYS A 27 0.10 -1.14 -10.84
CA CYS A 27 1.11 -1.06 -9.76
C CYS A 27 2.45 -1.69 -10.18
N GLN A 28 2.45 -2.81 -10.91
CA GLN A 28 3.66 -3.42 -11.45
C GLN A 28 4.39 -2.46 -12.40
N LEU A 29 3.67 -1.79 -13.29
CA LEU A 29 4.26 -0.83 -14.22
C LEU A 29 4.91 0.37 -13.51
N SER A 30 4.46 0.73 -12.31
CA SER A 30 5.05 1.83 -11.55
C SER A 30 6.53 1.60 -11.18
N TYR A 31 6.97 0.34 -11.13
CA TYR A 31 8.37 -0.04 -10.86
C TYR A 31 9.25 -0.07 -12.12
N LEU A 32 8.70 0.24 -13.30
CA LEU A 32 9.52 0.38 -14.51
C LEU A 32 10.23 1.73 -14.56
N ALA A 33 11.21 1.85 -15.45
CA ALA A 33 11.81 3.13 -15.78
C ALA A 33 10.71 4.10 -16.25
N PRO A 34 10.64 5.34 -15.71
CA PRO A 34 9.52 6.25 -15.96
C PRO A 34 9.21 6.50 -17.45
N ASP A 35 10.23 6.66 -18.29
CA ASP A 35 10.08 6.88 -19.73
C ASP A 35 9.39 5.70 -20.47
N THR A 36 9.42 4.50 -19.91
CA THR A 36 8.80 3.30 -20.49
C THR A 36 7.34 3.09 -20.08
N ILE A 37 6.90 3.70 -18.96
CA ILE A 37 5.56 3.47 -18.39
C ILE A 37 4.44 3.78 -19.38
N PRO A 38 4.44 4.91 -20.14
CA PRO A 38 3.34 5.19 -21.06
C PRO A 38 3.15 4.11 -22.13
N THR A 39 4.26 3.61 -22.69
CA THR A 39 4.26 2.53 -23.67
C THR A 39 3.78 1.23 -23.04
N ALA A 40 4.22 0.91 -21.82
CA ALA A 40 3.81 -0.30 -21.12
C ALA A 40 2.32 -0.28 -20.74
N VAL A 41 1.78 0.88 -20.35
CA VAL A 41 0.34 1.06 -20.09
C VAL A 41 -0.47 0.73 -21.35
N ALA A 42 -0.07 1.24 -22.51
CA ALA A 42 -0.75 0.98 -23.78
C ALA A 42 -0.73 -0.51 -24.21
N GLN A 43 0.19 -1.30 -23.65
CA GLN A 43 0.36 -2.73 -23.93
C GLN A 43 -0.31 -3.65 -22.89
N LEU A 44 -0.95 -3.09 -21.86
CA LEU A 44 -1.64 -3.90 -20.86
C LEU A 44 -2.75 -4.76 -21.47
N PRO A 45 -2.98 -5.97 -20.94
CA PRO A 45 -4.15 -6.76 -21.30
C PRO A 45 -5.44 -5.96 -21.13
N THR A 46 -6.32 -6.06 -22.12
CA THR A 46 -7.62 -5.40 -22.07
C THR A 46 -8.58 -6.21 -21.19
N LEU A 47 -9.35 -5.54 -20.34
CA LEU A 47 -10.36 -6.18 -19.47
C LEU A 47 -11.49 -6.86 -20.26
N ASN A 48 -11.75 -6.36 -21.47
CA ASN A 48 -12.79 -6.84 -22.36
C ASN A 48 -12.45 -6.50 -23.81
N ALA A 49 -12.90 -7.34 -24.74
CA ALA A 49 -12.72 -7.13 -26.18
C ALA A 49 -13.24 -5.74 -26.61
N GLY A 50 -12.40 -4.96 -27.29
CA GLY A 50 -12.71 -3.59 -27.71
C GLY A 50 -12.43 -2.52 -26.65
N GLY A 51 -11.71 -2.85 -25.58
CA GLY A 51 -11.15 -1.85 -24.68
C GLY A 51 -9.69 -1.50 -25.01
N SER A 52 -9.20 -0.42 -24.42
CA SER A 52 -7.81 0.03 -24.59
C SER A 52 -7.34 0.82 -23.38
N TRP A 53 -6.02 0.92 -23.24
CA TRP A 53 -5.35 1.65 -22.17
C TRP A 53 -4.58 2.84 -22.72
N GLN A 54 -4.51 3.92 -21.95
CA GLN A 54 -3.66 5.07 -22.26
C GLN A 54 -3.11 5.67 -20.96
N CYS A 55 -1.81 5.97 -20.94
CA CYS A 55 -1.26 6.84 -19.91
C CYS A 55 -1.61 8.29 -20.23
N GLY A 56 -2.42 8.91 -19.38
CA GLY A 56 -2.98 10.24 -19.58
C GLY A 56 -2.22 11.36 -18.90
N TRP A 57 -1.53 11.05 -17.80
CA TRP A 57 -0.66 11.97 -17.07
C TRP A 57 0.50 11.21 -16.45
N GLY A 58 1.67 11.83 -16.42
CA GLY A 58 2.86 11.19 -15.88
C GLY A 58 3.47 10.14 -16.83
N PRO A 59 4.39 9.31 -16.30
CA PRO A 59 4.80 9.32 -14.91
C PRO A 59 5.57 10.57 -14.51
N ALA A 60 5.36 10.97 -13.26
CA ALA A 60 6.12 12.02 -12.59
C ALA A 60 6.73 11.41 -11.32
N GLN A 61 7.98 11.76 -11.04
CA GLN A 61 8.76 11.17 -9.96
C GLN A 61 9.49 12.28 -9.20
N THR A 62 9.63 12.12 -7.89
CA THR A 62 10.48 12.98 -7.08
C THR A 62 11.96 12.79 -7.45
N SER A 63 12.79 13.81 -7.24
CA SER A 63 14.20 13.79 -7.62
C SER A 63 15.03 12.73 -6.89
N ASP A 64 14.62 12.38 -5.67
CA ASP A 64 15.19 11.33 -4.83
C ASP A 64 14.60 9.94 -5.13
N GLN A 65 13.66 9.84 -6.09
CA GLN A 65 12.99 8.61 -6.53
C GLN A 65 12.09 7.95 -5.47
N SER A 66 11.85 8.61 -4.34
CA SER A 66 11.03 8.11 -3.22
C SER A 66 9.54 8.01 -3.55
N ASN A 67 9.05 8.80 -4.51
CA ASN A 67 7.65 8.78 -4.90
C ASN A 67 7.49 8.90 -6.41
N LEU A 68 6.59 8.11 -6.98
CA LEU A 68 6.17 8.19 -8.38
C LEU A 68 4.65 8.13 -8.46
N ALA A 69 4.07 8.92 -9.36
CA ALA A 69 2.67 8.83 -9.71
C ALA A 69 2.45 8.91 -11.22
N PHE A 70 1.42 8.24 -11.71
CA PHE A 70 0.91 8.41 -13.07
C PHE A 70 -0.60 8.17 -13.11
N VAL A 71 -1.24 8.55 -14.22
CA VAL A 71 -2.67 8.30 -14.46
C VAL A 71 -2.87 7.45 -15.71
N ALA A 72 -3.57 6.33 -15.57
CA ALA A 72 -3.95 5.47 -16.67
C ALA A 72 -5.47 5.48 -16.89
N ASN A 73 -5.89 5.68 -18.13
CA ASN A 73 -7.29 5.68 -18.54
C ASN A 73 -7.62 4.38 -19.25
N TYR A 74 -8.74 3.76 -18.88
CA TYR A 74 -9.27 2.60 -19.58
C TYR A 74 -10.49 3.01 -20.41
N PHE A 75 -10.44 2.78 -21.70
CA PHE A 75 -11.51 3.09 -22.64
C PHE A 75 -12.25 1.84 -23.10
N TYR A 76 -13.50 2.00 -23.50
CA TYR A 76 -14.31 0.94 -24.09
C TYR A 76 -15.23 1.46 -25.21
N GLY A 77 -15.41 0.65 -26.25
CA GLY A 77 -16.38 0.91 -27.31
C GLY A 77 -16.00 2.15 -28.12
N ALA A 78 -16.86 3.18 -28.13
CA ALA A 78 -16.67 4.43 -28.88
C ALA A 78 -15.54 5.34 -28.32
N GLY A 79 -14.57 4.79 -27.59
CA GLY A 79 -13.48 5.55 -26.99
C GLY A 79 -13.88 6.35 -25.75
N LEU A 80 -14.94 5.94 -25.04
CA LEU A 80 -15.34 6.57 -23.78
C LEU A 80 -14.60 5.93 -22.59
N PRO A 81 -14.09 6.72 -21.63
CA PRO A 81 -13.38 6.17 -20.49
C PRO A 81 -14.38 5.51 -19.52
N VAL A 82 -14.06 4.28 -19.13
CA VAL A 82 -14.78 3.53 -18.10
C VAL A 82 -14.32 4.01 -16.73
N PHE A 83 -13.01 3.99 -16.51
CA PHE A 83 -12.37 4.46 -15.29
C PHE A 83 -11.02 5.10 -15.63
N THR A 84 -10.57 5.95 -14.71
CA THR A 84 -9.24 6.54 -14.70
C THR A 84 -8.56 6.16 -13.39
N ALA A 85 -7.33 5.66 -13.46
CA ALA A 85 -6.60 5.13 -12.32
C ALA A 85 -5.40 6.02 -12.02
N VAL A 86 -5.41 6.66 -10.85
CA VAL A 86 -4.23 7.29 -10.24
C VAL A 86 -3.42 6.19 -9.59
N VAL A 87 -2.21 5.97 -10.09
CA VAL A 87 -1.31 4.93 -9.61
C VAL A 87 -0.19 5.58 -8.82
N VAL A 88 0.02 5.11 -7.60
CA VAL A 88 1.00 5.64 -6.67
C VAL A 88 2.02 4.56 -6.32
N ARG A 89 3.30 4.92 -6.42
CA ARG A 89 4.43 4.14 -5.93
C ARG A 89 5.18 4.96 -4.88
N GLY A 90 5.51 4.33 -3.77
CA GLY A 90 6.52 4.84 -2.86
C GLY A 90 7.93 4.46 -3.32
N THR A 91 8.82 4.27 -2.35
CA THR A 91 10.24 3.95 -2.56
C THR A 91 10.41 2.70 -3.43
N ASP A 92 11.32 2.80 -4.38
CA ASP A 92 11.73 1.68 -5.24
C ASP A 92 12.64 0.75 -4.42
N VAL A 93 12.05 -0.31 -3.87
CA VAL A 93 12.77 -1.21 -2.98
C VAL A 93 13.63 -2.15 -3.81
N ASN A 94 14.91 -2.30 -3.47
CA ASN A 94 15.73 -3.37 -4.01
C ASN A 94 15.20 -4.70 -3.42
N ILE A 95 14.50 -5.49 -4.25
CA ILE A 95 13.59 -6.58 -3.81
C ILE A 95 14.35 -7.86 -3.37
N ASP A 96 15.66 -7.78 -3.17
CA ASP A 96 16.48 -8.95 -2.83
C ASP A 96 16.40 -9.36 -1.34
N ASN A 97 15.79 -8.53 -0.47
CA ASN A 97 15.66 -8.80 0.96
C ASN A 97 14.38 -8.17 1.56
N GLY A 98 13.47 -8.99 2.08
CA GLY A 98 12.20 -8.54 2.65
C GLY A 98 12.31 -7.72 3.94
N TRP A 99 13.42 -7.84 4.67
CA TRP A 99 13.68 -7.01 5.85
C TRP A 99 14.07 -5.58 5.50
N GLY A 100 14.87 -5.40 4.44
CA GLY A 100 15.21 -4.06 3.97
C GLY A 100 13.97 -3.27 3.54
N ILE A 101 12.95 -3.96 3.02
CA ILE A 101 11.64 -3.35 2.70
C ILE A 101 10.98 -2.81 3.97
N LEU A 102 10.97 -3.59 5.06
CA LEU A 102 10.35 -3.17 6.32
C LEU A 102 11.11 -1.99 6.97
N GLU A 103 12.45 -2.00 6.96
CA GLU A 103 13.28 -0.89 7.47
C GLU A 103 13.03 0.41 6.69
N GLN A 104 12.96 0.34 5.36
CA GLN A 104 12.65 1.50 4.53
C GLN A 104 11.24 2.03 4.82
N VAL A 105 10.25 1.15 4.92
CA VAL A 105 8.88 1.53 5.29
C VAL A 105 8.84 2.16 6.69
N TRP A 106 9.69 1.74 7.64
CA TRP A 106 9.78 2.34 8.97
C TRP A 106 10.27 3.79 8.89
N GLU A 107 11.37 4.01 8.16
CA GLU A 107 11.97 5.33 7.98
C GLU A 107 11.05 6.27 7.20
N ASP A 108 10.55 5.81 6.06
CA ASP A 108 9.71 6.62 5.15
C ASP A 108 8.39 7.06 5.78
N LEU A 109 7.86 6.29 6.73
CA LEU A 109 6.62 6.64 7.40
C LEU A 109 6.81 7.54 8.62
N ASP A 110 8.03 7.72 9.13
CA ASP A 110 8.31 8.39 10.42
C ASP A 110 7.33 7.90 11.50
N VAL A 111 7.35 6.58 11.72
CA VAL A 111 6.31 5.84 12.45
C VAL A 111 6.17 6.22 13.94
N THR A 112 7.15 6.92 14.51
CA THR A 112 7.10 7.41 15.89
C THR A 112 6.39 8.76 16.00
N SER A 113 6.02 9.35 14.87
CA SER A 113 5.40 10.66 14.77
C SER A 113 4.06 10.56 14.05
N GLN A 114 2.98 10.95 14.71
CA GLN A 114 1.64 10.99 14.12
C GLN A 114 1.07 12.41 14.14
N VAL A 115 0.41 12.79 13.05
CA VAL A 115 -0.11 14.13 12.80
C VAL A 115 -1.56 14.06 12.30
N PRO A 116 -2.37 15.11 12.55
CA PRO A 116 -3.73 15.16 12.03
C PRO A 116 -3.74 15.36 10.51
N LEU A 117 -4.85 14.98 9.88
CA LEU A 117 -5.05 15.23 8.45
C LEU A 117 -5.18 16.74 8.16
N PRO A 118 -4.68 17.25 7.02
CA PRO A 118 -4.74 18.67 6.67
C PRO A 118 -6.11 19.09 6.09
N TRP A 119 -7.15 18.30 6.30
CA TRP A 119 -8.54 18.57 5.92
C TRP A 119 -9.49 18.15 7.04
N THR A 120 -10.76 18.50 6.91
CA THR A 120 -11.79 18.16 7.90
C THR A 120 -11.95 16.64 8.03
N ALA A 121 -11.55 16.11 9.17
CA ALA A 121 -11.65 14.72 9.58
C ALA A 121 -11.92 14.65 11.10
N PRO A 122 -12.32 13.49 11.65
CA PRO A 122 -12.43 13.30 13.10
C PRO A 122 -11.12 13.68 13.80
N GLY A 123 -11.19 14.41 14.92
CA GLY A 123 -10.00 14.94 15.61
C GLY A 123 -9.03 13.88 16.16
N ASN A 124 -9.49 12.62 16.26
CA ASN A 124 -8.67 11.47 16.63
C ASN A 124 -8.07 10.73 15.42
N ALA A 125 -8.33 11.16 14.18
CA ALA A 125 -7.75 10.57 12.98
C ALA A 125 -6.33 11.10 12.75
N LEU A 126 -5.34 10.29 13.09
CA LEU A 126 -3.92 10.62 12.95
C LEU A 126 -3.24 9.64 12.01
N VAL A 127 -2.33 10.16 11.19
CA VAL A 127 -1.49 9.39 10.26
C VAL A 127 -0.02 9.59 10.61
N ALA A 128 0.81 8.62 10.24
CA ALA A 128 2.25 8.76 10.36
C ALA A 128 2.72 10.00 9.58
N LYS A 129 3.63 10.79 10.16
CA LYS A 129 4.06 12.07 9.56
C LYS A 129 4.62 11.85 8.15
N GLY A 130 5.44 10.82 7.96
CA GLY A 130 6.00 10.48 6.65
C GLY A 130 4.95 10.14 5.59
N THR A 131 3.76 9.67 6.00
CA THR A 131 2.64 9.48 5.07
C THR A 131 2.15 10.81 4.48
N LEU A 132 2.07 11.89 5.28
CA LEU A 132 1.71 13.22 4.77
C LEU A 132 2.85 13.90 4.03
N ASP A 133 4.10 13.64 4.40
CA ASP A 133 5.25 14.10 3.63
C ASP A 133 5.22 13.49 2.22
N GLY A 134 4.96 12.17 2.11
CA GLY A 134 4.77 11.49 0.82
C GLY A 134 3.56 12.02 0.04
N LEU A 135 2.44 12.31 0.69
CA LEU A 135 1.31 12.99 0.03
C LEU A 135 1.73 14.36 -0.50
N SER A 136 2.45 15.16 0.29
CA SER A 136 2.91 16.50 -0.11
C SER A 136 3.85 16.41 -1.32
N ALA A 137 4.72 15.40 -1.35
CA ALA A 137 5.56 15.12 -2.50
C ALA A 137 4.72 14.81 -3.76
N ILE A 138 3.71 13.93 -3.65
CA ILE A 138 2.79 13.59 -4.74
C ILE A 138 2.01 14.82 -5.24
N GLN A 139 1.55 15.68 -4.32
CA GLN A 139 0.86 16.93 -4.65
C GLN A 139 1.74 17.88 -5.47
N GLY A 140 3.05 17.88 -5.22
CA GLY A 140 4.03 18.69 -5.93
C GLY A 140 4.49 18.13 -7.28
N LEU A 141 4.12 16.89 -7.63
CA LEU A 141 4.53 16.29 -8.89
C LEU A 141 3.90 17.01 -10.10
N LEU A 142 4.72 17.21 -11.13
CA LEU A 142 4.33 17.82 -12.40
C LEU A 142 4.60 16.87 -13.56
N SER A 143 3.66 16.76 -14.48
CA SER A 143 3.86 16.15 -15.80
C SER A 143 3.33 17.09 -16.87
N GLY A 144 4.16 17.39 -17.88
CA GLY A 144 3.81 18.37 -18.90
C GLY A 144 3.47 19.76 -18.35
N GLY A 145 3.99 20.13 -17.18
CA GLY A 145 3.68 21.39 -16.49
C GLY A 145 2.35 21.40 -15.71
N GLN A 146 1.63 20.27 -15.64
CA GLN A 146 0.36 20.15 -14.94
C GLN A 146 0.50 19.29 -13.68
N THR A 147 -0.13 19.71 -12.57
CA THR A 147 -0.23 18.90 -11.35
C THR A 147 -1.14 17.69 -11.54
N LEU A 148 -0.97 16.65 -10.72
CA LEU A 148 -1.88 15.50 -10.70
C LEU A 148 -3.33 15.93 -10.48
N LEU A 149 -3.57 16.84 -9.53
CA LEU A 149 -4.91 17.32 -9.20
C LEU A 149 -5.56 18.04 -10.38
N ASP A 150 -4.83 18.92 -11.06
CA ASP A 150 -5.41 19.68 -12.18
C ASP A 150 -5.70 18.79 -13.38
N TYR A 151 -4.87 17.78 -13.62
CA TYR A 151 -5.17 16.76 -14.63
C TYR A 151 -6.44 15.99 -14.27
N VAL A 152 -6.49 15.41 -13.06
CA VAL A 152 -7.63 14.58 -12.63
C VAL A 152 -8.92 15.40 -12.62
N ALA A 153 -8.91 16.60 -12.05
CA ALA A 153 -10.08 17.47 -12.00
C ALA A 153 -10.57 17.85 -13.40
N GLY A 154 -9.66 18.19 -14.32
CA GLY A 154 -10.01 18.47 -15.71
C GLY A 154 -10.59 17.23 -16.40
N TYR A 155 -9.96 16.07 -16.22
CA TYR A 155 -10.35 14.83 -16.88
C TYR A 155 -11.72 14.30 -16.40
N VAL A 156 -11.94 14.21 -15.08
CA VAL A 156 -13.21 13.70 -14.54
C VAL A 156 -14.35 14.71 -14.62
N GLY A 157 -14.02 16.00 -14.70
CA GLY A 157 -14.99 17.09 -14.85
C GLY A 157 -15.40 17.37 -16.29
N ASP A 158 -14.67 16.87 -17.29
CA ASP A 158 -15.00 17.05 -18.70
C ASP A 158 -16.24 16.22 -19.08
N PRO A 159 -17.35 16.84 -19.54
CA PRO A 159 -18.53 16.12 -20.00
C PRO A 159 -18.24 15.12 -21.13
N GLN A 160 -17.19 15.33 -21.94
CA GLN A 160 -16.79 14.42 -23.01
C GLN A 160 -16.28 13.07 -22.47
N ASN A 161 -15.77 13.06 -21.24
CA ASN A 161 -15.28 11.84 -20.59
C ASN A 161 -16.40 11.06 -19.89
N ASN A 162 -17.66 11.50 -19.98
CA ASN A 162 -18.83 10.78 -19.47
C ASN A 162 -18.69 10.33 -18.00
N THR A 163 -18.03 11.10 -17.13
CA THR A 163 -17.85 10.79 -15.69
C THR A 163 -17.28 9.38 -15.44
N PRO A 164 -15.98 9.16 -15.70
CA PRO A 164 -15.32 7.88 -15.41
C PRO A 164 -15.25 7.64 -13.90
N VAL A 165 -15.19 6.38 -13.47
CA VAL A 165 -14.87 6.05 -12.07
C VAL A 165 -13.41 6.43 -11.80
N LEU A 166 -13.13 7.14 -10.70
CA LEU A 166 -11.76 7.45 -10.30
C LEU A 166 -11.24 6.33 -9.40
N VAL A 167 -10.22 5.62 -9.84
CA VAL A 167 -9.52 4.61 -9.06
C VAL A 167 -8.24 5.23 -8.50
N VAL A 168 -7.89 4.91 -7.26
CA VAL A 168 -6.57 5.25 -6.69
C VAL A 168 -5.95 3.96 -6.21
N THR A 169 -4.77 3.63 -6.70
CA THR A 169 -4.15 2.34 -6.41
C THR A 169 -2.64 2.43 -6.22
N GLY A 170 -2.11 1.49 -5.46
CA GLY A 170 -0.69 1.40 -5.17
C GLY A 170 -0.34 0.08 -4.52
N HIS A 171 0.95 -0.22 -4.51
CA HIS A 171 1.54 -1.41 -3.88
C HIS A 171 2.53 -0.99 -2.78
N SER A 172 2.68 -1.79 -1.72
CA SER A 172 3.66 -1.54 -0.65
C SER A 172 3.48 -0.15 -0.01
N LEU A 173 4.53 0.68 0.07
CA LEU A 173 4.40 2.08 0.51
C LEU A 173 3.41 2.88 -0.36
N GLY A 174 3.30 2.58 -1.65
CA GLY A 174 2.29 3.19 -2.53
C GLY A 174 0.84 2.84 -2.14
N ALA A 175 0.62 1.64 -1.58
CA ALA A 175 -0.67 1.27 -0.99
C ALA A 175 -0.97 2.04 0.30
N CYS A 176 0.04 2.32 1.13
CA CYS A 176 -0.09 3.21 2.28
C CYS A 176 -0.44 4.64 1.83
N LEU A 177 0.29 5.20 0.87
CA LEU A 177 0.05 6.53 0.32
C LEU A 177 -1.33 6.64 -0.36
N THR A 178 -1.81 5.58 -1.01
CA THR A 178 -3.18 5.52 -1.55
C THR A 178 -4.23 5.87 -0.49
N THR A 179 -4.02 5.51 0.77
CA THR A 179 -4.97 5.80 1.87
C THR A 179 -5.07 7.27 2.24
N VAL A 180 -4.10 8.11 1.85
CA VAL A 180 -4.14 9.57 2.02
C VAL A 180 -4.36 10.33 0.71
N VAL A 181 -3.90 9.78 -0.43
CA VAL A 181 -4.13 10.34 -1.76
C VAL A 181 -5.61 10.30 -2.13
N ALA A 182 -6.31 9.19 -1.86
CA ALA A 182 -7.74 9.09 -2.17
C ALA A 182 -8.61 10.08 -1.37
N PRO A 183 -8.49 10.21 -0.03
CA PRO A 183 -9.23 11.23 0.71
C PRO A 183 -8.85 12.66 0.31
N TRP A 184 -7.56 12.93 0.03
CA TRP A 184 -7.14 14.22 -0.51
C TRP A 184 -7.88 14.54 -1.83
N LEU A 185 -7.86 13.64 -2.81
CA LEU A 185 -8.58 13.81 -4.06
C LEU A 185 -10.09 13.98 -3.82
N LYS A 186 -10.70 13.18 -2.94
CA LYS A 186 -12.12 13.31 -2.59
C LYS A 186 -12.47 14.70 -2.09
N VAL A 187 -11.67 15.23 -1.15
CA VAL A 187 -11.88 16.56 -0.57
C VAL A 187 -11.69 17.65 -1.62
N THR A 188 -10.57 17.62 -2.35
CA THR A 188 -10.23 18.71 -3.27
C THR A 188 -11.08 18.70 -4.54
N LEU A 189 -11.47 17.53 -5.05
CA LEU A 189 -12.45 17.43 -6.14
C LEU A 189 -13.84 17.89 -5.67
N GLY A 190 -14.25 17.51 -4.45
CA GLY A 190 -15.52 17.98 -3.86
C GLY A 190 -15.59 19.50 -3.73
N GLN A 191 -14.49 20.16 -3.36
CA GLN A 191 -14.39 21.63 -3.35
C GLN A 191 -14.57 22.26 -4.75
N ARG A 192 -14.29 21.51 -5.82
CA ARG A 192 -14.53 21.90 -7.22
C ARG A 192 -15.91 21.46 -7.73
N GLY A 193 -16.78 20.92 -6.86
CA GLY A 193 -18.11 20.41 -7.23
C GLY A 193 -18.10 19.04 -7.93
N LEU A 194 -16.96 18.34 -7.93
CA LEU A 194 -16.79 17.04 -8.57
C LEU A 194 -16.97 15.93 -7.53
N THR A 195 -18.10 15.24 -7.57
CA THR A 195 -18.52 14.25 -6.54
C THR A 195 -18.62 12.81 -7.06
N GLY A 196 -17.99 12.53 -8.22
CA GLY A 196 -17.94 11.20 -8.79
C GLY A 196 -17.33 10.16 -7.84
N PRO A 197 -17.64 8.86 -8.03
CA PRO A 197 -17.15 7.82 -7.15
C PRO A 197 -15.63 7.69 -7.23
N ILE A 198 -15.02 7.50 -6.06
CA ILE A 198 -13.59 7.22 -5.90
C ILE A 198 -13.43 5.83 -5.28
N VAL A 199 -12.63 4.98 -5.90
CA VAL A 199 -12.37 3.59 -5.50
C VAL A 199 -10.90 3.43 -5.17
N PRO A 200 -10.52 3.45 -3.88
CA PRO A 200 -9.18 3.07 -3.48
C PRO A 200 -9.01 1.54 -3.58
N ALA A 201 -7.93 1.08 -4.20
CA ALA A 201 -7.55 -0.33 -4.25
C ALA A 201 -6.08 -0.48 -3.82
N THR A 202 -5.84 -1.04 -2.64
CA THR A 202 -4.51 -1.15 -2.04
C THR A 202 -3.99 -2.58 -2.08
N PHE A 203 -2.70 -2.74 -2.38
CA PHE A 203 -2.02 -4.03 -2.39
C PHE A 203 -0.81 -3.98 -1.45
N ALA A 204 -0.71 -4.94 -0.52
CA ALA A 204 0.47 -5.09 0.32
C ALA A 204 0.83 -3.85 1.19
N GLY A 205 -0.16 -3.00 1.53
CA GLY A 205 0.10 -1.74 2.23
C GLY A 205 0.31 -1.92 3.74
N PRO A 206 1.35 -1.30 4.35
CA PRO A 206 1.45 -1.16 5.80
C PRO A 206 0.36 -0.23 6.33
N THR A 207 0.21 -0.13 7.65
CA THR A 207 -0.73 0.79 8.28
C THR A 207 -0.24 2.23 8.19
N ALA A 208 -1.09 3.11 7.66
CA ALA A 208 -0.79 4.53 7.52
C ALA A 208 -0.98 5.35 8.80
N GLY A 209 -1.82 4.88 9.74
CA GLY A 209 -2.22 5.68 10.89
C GLY A 209 -2.97 4.89 11.96
N ASN A 210 -3.55 5.62 12.90
CA ASN A 210 -4.25 5.05 14.05
C ASN A 210 -5.66 4.54 13.71
N SER A 211 -6.37 3.99 14.71
CA SER A 211 -7.73 3.48 14.52
C SER A 211 -8.74 4.55 14.12
N GLY A 212 -8.58 5.80 14.58
CA GLY A 212 -9.40 6.93 14.14
C GLY A 212 -9.27 7.20 12.65
N PHE A 213 -8.04 7.16 12.13
CA PHE A 213 -7.77 7.30 10.71
C PHE A 213 -8.28 6.11 9.90
N ALA A 214 -8.03 4.89 10.36
CA ALA A 214 -8.48 3.66 9.70
C ALA A 214 -10.01 3.61 9.55
N GLN A 215 -10.74 4.07 10.58
CA GLN A 215 -12.20 4.20 10.55
C GLN A 215 -12.64 5.32 9.60
N TYR A 216 -12.03 6.51 9.69
CA TYR A 216 -12.31 7.62 8.78
C TYR A 216 -12.14 7.22 7.31
N PHE A 217 -11.07 6.50 6.98
CA PHE A 217 -10.84 6.00 5.63
C PHE A 217 -11.95 5.03 5.19
N SER A 218 -12.31 4.08 6.05
CA SER A 218 -13.37 3.10 5.75
C SER A 218 -14.72 3.76 5.52
N ASP A 219 -15.10 4.70 6.38
CA ASP A 219 -16.35 5.44 6.27
C ASP A 219 -16.38 6.35 5.03
N SER A 220 -15.20 6.85 4.64
CA SER A 220 -15.06 7.71 3.46
C SER A 220 -15.18 6.96 2.15
N PHE A 221 -14.89 5.66 2.11
CA PHE A 221 -14.77 4.90 0.86
C PHE A 221 -15.47 3.55 0.94
N PRO A 222 -16.80 3.47 0.84
CA PRO A 222 -17.53 2.20 0.97
C PRO A 222 -17.09 1.11 -0.03
N TYR A 223 -16.49 1.51 -1.15
CA TYR A 223 -16.01 0.62 -2.22
C TYR A 223 -14.52 0.28 -2.14
N PHE A 224 -13.78 0.74 -1.13
CA PHE A 224 -12.34 0.48 -1.07
C PHE A 224 -12.06 -1.02 -1.01
N LEU A 225 -10.90 -1.46 -1.53
CA LEU A 225 -10.46 -2.85 -1.43
C LEU A 225 -9.04 -2.90 -0.89
N ARG A 226 -8.82 -3.70 0.15
CA ARG A 226 -7.50 -3.93 0.74
C ARG A 226 -7.05 -5.36 0.49
N TYR A 227 -6.20 -5.56 -0.50
CA TYR A 227 -5.59 -6.84 -0.84
C TYR A 227 -4.30 -7.05 -0.05
N PHE A 228 -4.20 -8.19 0.62
CA PHE A 228 -3.00 -8.58 1.35
C PHE A 228 -2.79 -10.08 1.26
N ASN A 229 -1.56 -10.48 1.02
CA ASN A 229 -1.14 -11.87 1.12
C ASN A 229 -1.05 -12.27 2.59
N THR A 230 -1.65 -13.39 2.98
CA THR A 230 -1.65 -13.86 4.39
C THR A 230 -0.25 -14.20 4.92
N LEU A 231 0.72 -14.38 4.02
CA LEU A 231 2.12 -14.64 4.32
C LEU A 231 3.03 -13.42 4.10
N ASP A 232 2.49 -12.26 3.74
CA ASP A 232 3.28 -11.03 3.63
C ASP A 232 3.37 -10.31 4.99
N ILE A 233 4.59 -9.89 5.33
CA ILE A 233 4.89 -9.20 6.58
C ILE A 233 4.48 -7.72 6.56
N ILE A 234 4.51 -7.06 5.40
CA ILE A 234 4.34 -5.61 5.30
C ILE A 234 2.93 -5.16 5.74
N PRO A 235 1.83 -5.85 5.37
CA PRO A 235 0.50 -5.47 5.82
C PRO A 235 0.25 -5.57 7.33
N ARG A 236 1.14 -6.23 8.09
CA ARG A 236 1.09 -6.32 9.55
C ARG A 236 1.76 -5.13 10.22
N ALA A 237 2.78 -4.55 9.59
CA ALA A 237 3.44 -3.35 10.09
C ALA A 237 2.45 -2.17 10.02
N TRP A 238 2.22 -1.39 11.07
CA TRP A 238 2.83 -1.38 12.41
C TRP A 238 1.86 -1.85 13.50
N ALA A 239 0.66 -2.32 13.12
CA ALA A 239 -0.39 -2.71 14.06
C ALA A 239 -0.21 -4.12 14.66
N ASP A 240 0.56 -5.00 14.00
CA ASP A 240 0.73 -6.40 14.36
C ASP A 240 2.18 -6.86 14.19
N LEU A 241 3.11 -6.20 14.89
CA LEU A 241 4.53 -6.60 14.90
C LEU A 241 4.76 -8.01 15.47
N PRO A 242 4.08 -8.44 16.54
CA PRO A 242 4.21 -9.82 17.01
C PRO A 242 3.76 -10.87 15.97
N GLY A 243 2.80 -10.52 15.11
CA GLY A 243 2.41 -11.37 13.99
C GLY A 243 3.48 -11.53 12.91
N ILE A 244 4.42 -10.58 12.78
CA ILE A 244 5.58 -10.70 11.89
C ILE A 244 6.57 -11.74 12.43
N GLU A 245 6.79 -11.76 13.77
CA GLU A 245 7.72 -12.71 14.41
C GLU A 245 7.37 -14.18 14.09
N THR A 246 6.08 -14.48 14.06
CA THR A 246 5.56 -15.86 14.03
C THR A 246 5.00 -16.29 12.67
N ILE A 247 5.03 -15.41 11.66
CA ILE A 247 4.31 -15.58 10.39
C ILE A 247 4.65 -16.87 9.64
N TYR A 248 5.87 -17.39 9.79
CA TYR A 248 6.34 -18.62 9.12
C TYR A 248 6.61 -19.80 10.08
N ASP A 249 6.24 -19.69 11.36
CA ASP A 249 6.50 -20.73 12.37
C ASP A 249 5.89 -22.08 12.00
N ALA A 250 4.68 -22.06 11.44
CA ALA A 250 3.98 -23.26 10.99
C ALA A 250 4.75 -24.03 9.90
N TYR A 251 5.68 -23.37 9.20
CA TYR A 251 6.54 -23.94 8.16
C TYR A 251 7.95 -24.25 8.67
N GLY A 252 8.22 -24.05 9.96
CA GLY A 252 9.51 -24.28 10.59
C GLY A 252 10.58 -23.23 10.26
N LEU A 253 10.20 -22.11 9.65
CA LEU A 253 11.12 -21.01 9.32
C LEU A 253 11.00 -19.91 10.38
N GLN A 254 11.94 -19.89 11.31
CA GLN A 254 11.97 -18.91 12.40
C GLN A 254 12.49 -17.56 11.88
N ILE A 255 12.02 -16.48 12.50
CA ILE A 255 12.57 -15.15 12.27
C ILE A 255 14.05 -15.10 12.69
N PRO A 256 14.95 -14.43 11.94
CA PRO A 256 16.34 -14.25 12.33
C PRO A 256 16.46 -13.32 13.55
N ASP A 257 17.43 -13.59 14.42
CA ASP A 257 17.64 -12.84 15.68
C ASP A 257 17.71 -11.31 15.48
N LEU A 258 18.38 -10.84 14.43
CA LEU A 258 18.50 -9.40 14.15
C LEU A 258 17.14 -8.76 13.84
N ALA A 259 16.30 -9.46 13.08
CA ALA A 259 14.95 -8.99 12.78
C ALA A 259 14.05 -9.05 14.02
N GLU A 260 14.16 -10.11 14.85
CA GLU A 260 13.44 -10.20 16.14
C GLU A 260 13.80 -9.02 17.07
N ILE A 261 15.10 -8.75 17.25
CA ILE A 261 15.59 -7.64 18.09
C ILE A 261 15.09 -6.30 17.57
N ALA A 262 15.10 -6.09 16.26
CA ALA A 262 14.62 -4.85 15.67
C ALA A 262 13.10 -4.67 15.81
N LEU A 263 12.29 -5.74 15.64
CA LEU A 263 10.85 -5.67 15.91
C LEU A 263 10.55 -5.31 17.37
N ILE A 264 11.30 -5.87 18.32
CA ILE A 264 11.20 -5.48 19.74
C ILE A 264 11.55 -4.00 19.93
N GLY A 265 12.60 -3.51 19.25
CA GLY A 265 12.98 -2.10 19.26
C GLY A 265 11.88 -1.20 18.70
N PHE A 266 11.31 -1.57 17.55
CA PHE A 266 10.20 -0.88 16.91
C PHE A 266 8.96 -0.83 17.80
N GLU A 267 8.56 -1.95 18.39
CA GLU A 267 7.45 -2.01 19.33
C GLU A 267 7.70 -1.11 20.56
N THR A 268 8.91 -1.14 21.11
CA THR A 268 9.31 -0.31 22.25
C THR A 268 9.21 1.17 21.92
N LEU A 269 9.69 1.58 20.74
CA LEU A 269 9.61 2.97 20.28
C LEU A 269 8.16 3.40 20.05
N ILE A 270 7.34 2.59 19.37
CA ILE A 270 5.90 2.88 19.18
C ILE A 270 5.21 3.10 20.53
N GLN A 271 5.47 2.23 21.51
CA GLN A 271 4.92 2.35 22.86
C GLN A 271 5.44 3.59 23.60
N GLN A 272 6.75 3.87 23.51
CA GLN A 272 7.38 5.01 24.18
C GLN A 272 6.86 6.35 23.66
N TYR A 273 6.61 6.46 22.35
CA TYR A 273 6.05 7.66 21.73
C TYR A 273 4.52 7.74 21.81
N GLY A 274 3.86 6.70 22.35
CA GLY A 274 2.41 6.68 22.55
C GLY A 274 1.60 6.67 21.25
N VAL A 275 2.20 6.25 20.15
CA VAL A 275 1.55 6.14 18.84
C VAL A 275 0.87 4.78 18.71
N SER A 276 -0.18 4.71 17.90
CA SER A 276 -0.91 3.47 17.66
C SER A 276 -1.29 3.35 16.19
N TYR A 277 -1.36 2.12 15.71
CA TYR A 277 -1.60 1.85 14.30
C TYR A 277 -2.74 0.86 14.12
N ALA A 278 -3.48 1.01 13.02
CA ALA A 278 -4.53 0.08 12.64
C ALA A 278 -4.69 0.03 11.12
N GLN A 279 -5.02 -1.15 10.61
CA GLN A 279 -5.53 -1.30 9.25
C GLN A 279 -7.02 -0.89 9.20
N PRO A 280 -7.53 -0.45 8.03
CA PRO A 280 -8.97 -0.30 7.82
C PRO A 280 -9.75 -1.57 8.23
N PRO A 281 -10.82 -1.45 9.05
CA PRO A 281 -11.52 -2.61 9.61
C PRO A 281 -12.39 -3.39 8.62
N THR A 282 -12.72 -2.82 7.46
CA THR A 282 -13.66 -3.41 6.49
C THR A 282 -13.01 -3.69 5.14
N ASN A 283 -13.76 -4.27 4.19
CA ASN A 283 -13.35 -4.52 2.80
C ASN A 283 -11.95 -5.14 2.61
N ASN A 284 -11.59 -6.01 3.55
CA ASN A 284 -10.40 -6.82 3.50
C ASN A 284 -10.58 -7.95 2.47
N ALA A 285 -9.63 -8.07 1.55
CA ALA A 285 -9.55 -9.11 0.54
C ALA A 285 -8.27 -9.95 0.75
N PRO A 286 -8.24 -10.81 1.79
CA PRO A 286 -7.08 -11.66 2.05
C PRO A 286 -6.85 -12.60 0.86
N LEU A 287 -5.59 -12.73 0.47
CA LEU A 287 -5.11 -13.66 -0.53
C LEU A 287 -4.36 -14.77 0.20
N THR A 288 -4.81 -16.02 0.07
CA THR A 288 -4.17 -17.16 0.73
C THR A 288 -2.77 -17.39 0.16
N GLY A 289 -1.75 -16.98 0.90
CA GLY A 289 -0.36 -17.13 0.54
C GLY A 289 0.04 -18.61 0.44
N ALA A 290 0.95 -18.89 -0.49
CA ALA A 290 1.57 -20.19 -0.63
C ALA A 290 3.05 -20.08 -0.25
N PHE A 291 3.44 -20.72 0.85
CA PHE A 291 4.82 -20.78 1.30
C PHE A 291 5.69 -21.48 0.24
N GLN A 292 6.82 -20.88 -0.14
CA GLN A 292 7.65 -21.38 -1.24
C GLN A 292 8.94 -22.07 -0.78
N LEU A 293 9.28 -22.01 0.51
CA LEU A 293 10.55 -22.48 1.08
C LEU A 293 11.75 -21.90 0.32
N ILE A 294 11.85 -20.57 0.30
CA ILE A 294 12.96 -19.87 -0.35
C ILE A 294 14.03 -19.57 0.70
N ASP A 295 15.13 -20.34 0.70
CA ASP A 295 16.42 -20.21 1.44
C ASP A 295 16.35 -19.66 2.89
N THR A 296 15.98 -18.39 3.06
CA THR A 296 15.98 -17.65 4.33
C THR A 296 14.64 -16.95 4.57
N TRP A 297 14.35 -16.65 5.85
CA TRP A 297 13.17 -15.86 6.23
C TRP A 297 13.04 -14.55 5.43
N TYR A 298 14.17 -13.89 5.17
CA TYR A 298 14.24 -12.64 4.41
C TYR A 298 13.81 -12.80 2.95
N GLN A 299 14.23 -13.89 2.30
CA GLN A 299 13.87 -14.15 0.92
C GLN A 299 12.42 -14.62 0.80
N GLU A 300 11.93 -15.42 1.77
CA GLU A 300 10.52 -15.75 1.85
C GLU A 300 9.68 -14.47 2.03
N ALA A 301 10.05 -13.57 2.94
CA ALA A 301 9.40 -12.26 3.11
C ALA A 301 9.42 -11.41 1.83
N ALA A 302 10.56 -11.30 1.14
CA ALA A 302 10.65 -10.59 -0.14
C ALA A 302 9.71 -11.18 -1.18
N TRP A 303 9.70 -12.52 -1.28
CA TRP A 303 8.86 -13.24 -2.23
C TRP A 303 7.38 -13.02 -1.94
N GLN A 304 6.96 -13.16 -0.67
CA GLN A 304 5.56 -12.99 -0.28
C GLN A 304 5.08 -11.54 -0.49
N HIS A 305 5.97 -10.56 -0.40
CA HIS A 305 5.67 -9.16 -0.64
C HIS A 305 5.65 -8.76 -2.14
N HIS A 306 6.34 -9.51 -3.01
CA HIS A 306 6.50 -9.08 -4.40
C HIS A 306 5.16 -9.02 -5.17
N THR A 307 4.98 -7.99 -6.00
CA THR A 307 3.83 -7.82 -6.88
C THR A 307 3.50 -9.02 -7.77
N THR A 308 4.48 -9.86 -8.14
CA THR A 308 4.26 -11.05 -8.98
C THR A 308 3.66 -12.20 -8.19
N THR A 309 3.97 -12.30 -6.89
CA THR A 309 3.29 -13.20 -5.97
C THR A 309 1.84 -12.80 -5.81
N TYR A 310 1.57 -11.52 -5.54
CA TYR A 310 0.21 -10.98 -5.50
C TYR A 310 -0.57 -11.25 -6.80
N MET A 311 0.09 -11.07 -7.95
CA MET A 311 -0.54 -11.34 -9.25
C MET A 311 -0.91 -12.81 -9.42
N THR A 312 -0.02 -13.71 -9.01
CA THR A 312 -0.26 -15.16 -9.03
C THR A 312 -1.43 -15.53 -8.12
N LEU A 313 -1.49 -14.95 -6.92
CA LEU A 313 -2.58 -15.19 -5.97
C LEU A 313 -3.95 -14.68 -6.45
N LEU A 314 -3.95 -13.61 -7.26
CA LEU A 314 -5.16 -13.12 -7.94
C LEU A 314 -5.56 -13.95 -9.17
N GLY A 315 -4.75 -14.95 -9.56
CA GLY A 315 -4.95 -15.71 -10.80
C GLY A 315 -4.68 -14.89 -12.08
N GLY A 316 -3.97 -13.77 -11.96
CA GLY A 316 -3.61 -12.90 -13.06
C GLY A 316 -2.27 -13.24 -13.70
N GLN A 317 -1.94 -12.52 -14.79
CA GLN A 317 -0.64 -12.61 -15.45
C GLN A 317 0.17 -11.35 -15.15
N SER A 318 1.40 -11.55 -14.66
CA SER A 318 2.33 -10.44 -14.42
C SER A 318 2.78 -9.82 -15.73
N VAL A 319 2.88 -8.49 -15.72
CA VAL A 319 3.38 -7.69 -16.86
C VAL A 319 4.83 -7.22 -16.66
N VAL A 320 5.42 -7.61 -15.53
CA VAL A 320 6.84 -7.45 -15.21
C VAL A 320 7.46 -8.82 -14.96
N VAL A 321 8.79 -8.90 -15.14
CA VAL A 321 9.53 -10.13 -14.91
C VAL A 321 9.52 -10.45 -13.41
N ALA A 322 9.26 -11.72 -13.07
CA ALA A 322 9.37 -12.19 -11.69
C ALA A 322 10.83 -12.11 -11.21
N PRO A 323 11.06 -11.89 -9.91
CA PRO A 323 12.41 -11.97 -9.37
C PRO A 323 12.94 -13.39 -9.61
N PRO A 324 14.24 -13.55 -9.89
CA PRO A 324 14.82 -14.87 -10.08
C PRO A 324 14.57 -15.72 -8.83
N ARG A 325 14.03 -16.94 -9.00
CA ARG A 325 13.87 -17.89 -7.90
C ARG A 325 15.25 -18.26 -7.36
N PRO A 326 15.56 -18.03 -6.07
CA PRO A 326 16.78 -18.54 -5.46
C PRO A 326 16.83 -20.07 -5.57
N ALA A 327 18.01 -20.62 -5.84
CA ALA A 327 18.19 -22.07 -5.85
C ALA A 327 17.93 -22.65 -4.45
N LEU A 328 17.16 -23.73 -4.37
CA LEU A 328 16.91 -24.47 -3.12
C LEU A 328 18.26 -24.86 -2.49
N ARG A 329 18.56 -24.35 -1.29
CA ARG A 329 19.70 -24.77 -0.47
C ARG A 329 19.22 -25.41 0.84
N PRO A 330 20.02 -26.33 1.44
CA PRO A 330 19.63 -27.04 2.65
C PRO A 330 19.54 -26.11 3.85
N GLN A 331 18.50 -26.30 4.67
CA GLN A 331 18.22 -25.55 5.90
C GLN A 331 19.47 -25.41 6.80
N HIS A 332 19.74 -24.20 7.30
CA HIS A 332 20.71 -23.97 8.38
C HIS A 332 20.00 -23.66 9.70
N GLY A 333 20.64 -24.11 10.78
CA GLY A 333 20.05 -24.37 12.09
C GLY A 333 19.59 -23.16 12.90
N ARG A 334 18.85 -23.51 13.96
CA ARG A 334 18.07 -22.67 14.88
C ARG A 334 18.87 -21.56 15.58
N ALA A 335 18.26 -20.39 15.70
CA ALA A 335 18.57 -19.40 16.73
C ALA A 335 17.38 -19.24 17.69
N LYS A 336 17.66 -18.96 18.98
CA LYS A 336 16.70 -18.79 20.08
C LYS A 336 17.27 -17.83 21.12
N ILE A 337 17.02 -16.53 20.99
CA ILE A 337 17.49 -15.52 21.97
C ILE A 337 16.45 -15.21 23.06
N ARG A 338 15.16 -15.46 22.83
CA ARG A 338 14.09 -15.09 23.79
C ARG A 338 14.20 -15.74 25.18
N ALA A 339 14.92 -16.86 25.32
CA ALA A 339 15.21 -17.45 26.64
C ALA A 339 16.17 -16.61 27.51
N GLN A 340 16.95 -15.71 26.91
CA GLN A 340 17.92 -14.86 27.62
C GLN A 340 17.39 -13.45 27.88
N LEU A 341 16.50 -12.92 27.03
CA LEU A 341 15.94 -11.56 27.19
C LEU A 341 14.70 -11.49 28.10
N GLY A 342 14.03 -12.62 28.38
CA GLY A 342 12.89 -12.67 29.32
C GLY A 342 13.20 -12.22 30.75
N ALA A 343 14.47 -12.06 31.12
CA ALA A 343 14.88 -11.51 32.41
C ALA A 343 14.85 -9.96 32.46
N ALA A 344 14.85 -9.26 31.31
CA ALA A 344 14.93 -7.80 31.26
C ALA A 344 13.56 -7.10 31.19
N SER A 345 12.54 -7.72 30.60
CA SER A 345 11.20 -7.12 30.43
C SER A 345 10.37 -7.05 31.72
N THR A 346 10.75 -7.80 32.75
CA THR A 346 10.09 -7.77 34.07
C THR A 346 10.41 -6.49 34.86
N VAL A 347 11.49 -5.77 34.52
CA VAL A 347 11.92 -4.57 35.27
C VAL A 347 11.06 -3.34 34.93
N VAL A 348 10.49 -3.26 33.74
CA VAL A 348 9.72 -2.07 33.29
C VAL A 348 8.28 -2.07 33.83
N ARG A 349 7.71 -3.23 34.20
CA ARG A 349 6.35 -3.33 34.75
C ARG A 349 6.22 -3.05 36.26
N GLY A 350 7.32 -2.74 36.96
CA GLY A 350 7.36 -2.61 38.42
C GLY A 350 7.38 -1.18 38.99
N GLY A 351 7.38 -0.13 38.17
CA GLY A 351 7.49 1.26 38.62
C GLY A 351 6.18 1.84 39.17
N ARG A 352 5.68 1.31 40.28
CA ARG A 352 4.54 1.88 41.02
C ARG A 352 5.00 3.13 41.77
N LEU A 353 4.26 4.23 41.59
CA LEU A 353 4.32 5.45 42.40
C LEU A 353 4.54 5.14 43.89
N LEU A 354 5.61 5.69 44.45
CA LEU A 354 5.70 5.94 45.89
C LEU A 354 5.60 7.44 46.13
N ASP A 355 4.37 7.79 46.46
CA ASP A 355 3.97 8.90 47.30
C ASP A 355 4.92 9.06 48.50
N ARG A 356 5.47 10.27 48.69
CA ARG A 356 5.99 10.75 49.97
C ARG A 356 5.71 12.24 50.10
N GLY A 357 4.54 12.53 50.66
CA GLY A 357 4.32 13.76 51.40
C GLY A 357 5.06 13.74 52.76
N ALA A 358 5.40 14.96 53.19
CA ALA A 358 5.65 15.43 54.55
C ALA A 358 6.86 14.88 55.35
N ALA A 359 7.91 15.71 55.43
CA ALA A 359 8.26 16.42 56.67
C ALA A 359 8.89 17.77 56.32
#